data_AF-A0A167W6J2-F1
#
_entry.id   AF-A0A167W6J2-F1
#
_cell.length_a   1.000
_cell.length_b   1.000
_cell.length_c   1.000
_cell.angle_alpha   90.00
_cell.angle_beta   90.00
_cell.angle_gamma   90.00
#
_symmetry.space_group_name_H-M   'P 1'
#
loop_
_entity.id
_entity.type
_entity.pdbx_description
1 polymer ?
#
loop_
_entity_poly.entity_id
_entity_poly.type
_entity_poly.pdbx_seq_one_letter_code
_entity_poly.pdbx_strand_id
1 'polypeptide(L)'
;MFSTGRHGSAKHSTGSGSGGGGGGRRNRKGEGSGRGSSSTQQDENRPPSPSQLLEDAQAVMRELQAQARLYREKYNMFARETRRLGILLEYYEQESIMMSTSGAVAQAARDGLHLSPHEIRKKIEQFNREKASLQVTFRYFSNASDGMTRLVGAIEDEVARMNQDIQNLRSSLPLHGKYIDYDIKE
;
A
#
# COMPACT_ATOMS: atom_id res chain seq x y z
N MET A 1 13.45 37.96 11.98
CA MET A 1 12.10 38.48 11.68
C MET A 1 11.36 37.40 10.90
N PHE A 2 10.32 36.81 11.48
CA PHE A 2 9.54 35.72 10.90
C PHE A 2 8.30 36.27 10.19
N SER A 3 8.04 35.82 8.96
CA SER A 3 6.80 36.11 8.23
C SER A 3 6.01 34.80 8.06
N THR A 4 4.84 34.77 8.68
CA THR A 4 3.82 33.72 8.56
C THR A 4 2.82 34.10 7.47
N GLY A 5 2.85 33.39 6.34
CA GLY A 5 1.86 33.50 5.27
C GLY A 5 0.80 32.40 5.40
N ARG A 6 -0.44 32.83 5.67
CA ARG A 6 -1.62 32.06 6.05
C ARG A 6 -2.46 31.64 4.84
N HIS A 7 -3.15 30.50 5.00
CA HIS A 7 -4.29 29.92 4.27
C HIS A 7 -5.03 30.74 3.20
N GLY A 8 -5.41 30.04 2.12
CA GLY A 8 -6.57 30.35 1.29
C GLY A 8 -7.19 29.08 0.70
N SER A 9 -8.33 28.65 1.25
CA SER A 9 -9.13 27.52 0.77
C SER A 9 -10.11 27.93 -0.34
N ALA A 10 -10.31 26.99 -1.28
CA ALA A 10 -11.52 26.62 -2.01
C ALA A 10 -12.41 27.69 -2.68
N LYS A 11 -12.67 27.52 -3.99
CA LYS A 11 -14.01 27.69 -4.59
C LYS A 11 -14.23 26.65 -5.70
N HIS A 12 -15.26 25.81 -5.51
CA HIS A 12 -15.95 25.06 -6.56
C HIS A 12 -16.77 26.03 -7.42
N SER A 13 -16.80 25.80 -8.73
CA SER A 13 -17.80 26.39 -9.63
C SER A 13 -18.46 25.27 -10.44
N THR A 14 -19.71 24.97 -10.09
CA THR A 14 -20.69 24.27 -10.92
C THR A 14 -21.22 25.25 -11.96
N GLY A 15 -20.87 25.05 -13.23
CA GLY A 15 -21.42 25.80 -14.36
C GLY A 15 -22.38 24.94 -15.16
N SER A 16 -23.68 25.15 -14.97
CA SER A 16 -24.76 24.58 -15.78
C SER A 16 -24.90 25.40 -17.07
N GLY A 17 -24.70 24.76 -18.23
CA GLY A 17 -24.88 25.38 -19.55
C GLY A 17 -26.01 24.71 -20.31
N SER A 18 -27.14 25.41 -20.44
CA SER A 18 -28.30 25.03 -21.24
C SER A 18 -28.24 25.66 -22.63
N GLY A 19 -28.53 24.86 -23.66
CA GLY A 19 -28.81 25.28 -25.04
C GLY A 19 -28.90 24.02 -25.92
N GLY A 20 -29.84 23.82 -26.84
CA GLY A 20 -30.96 24.58 -27.36
C GLY A 20 -31.40 23.90 -28.68
N GLY A 21 -32.71 23.87 -28.97
CA GLY A 21 -33.30 23.46 -30.26
C GLY A 21 -33.44 21.94 -30.47
N GLY A 22 -34.49 21.39 -31.07
CA GLY A 22 -35.63 21.91 -31.82
C GLY A 22 -36.11 20.79 -32.77
N GLY A 23 -37.42 20.71 -33.06
CA GLY A 23 -37.95 19.91 -34.17
C GLY A 23 -38.99 18.85 -33.77
N GLY A 24 -40.27 19.15 -34.02
CA GLY A 24 -41.38 18.26 -33.74
C GLY A 24 -41.66 17.21 -34.82
N ARG A 25 -42.54 16.25 -34.49
CA ARG A 25 -43.42 15.52 -35.42
C ARG A 25 -44.62 14.97 -34.62
N ARG A 26 -45.79 15.03 -35.25
CA ARG A 26 -47.12 14.82 -34.65
C ARG A 26 -47.60 13.36 -34.71
N ASN A 27 -48.43 13.02 -33.72
CA ASN A 27 -49.69 12.26 -33.76
C ASN A 27 -49.76 10.71 -33.74
N ARG A 28 -50.54 10.28 -32.72
CA ARG A 28 -51.62 9.28 -32.67
C ARG A 28 -51.26 7.79 -32.84
N LYS A 29 -51.51 7.01 -31.79
CA LYS A 29 -52.72 6.17 -31.59
C LYS A 29 -52.49 5.21 -30.42
N GLY A 30 -53.57 4.89 -29.69
CA GLY A 30 -53.65 3.67 -28.89
C GLY A 30 -54.05 3.92 -27.45
N GLU A 31 -55.32 4.27 -27.24
CA GLU A 31 -55.99 3.85 -26.02
C GLU A 31 -55.94 2.32 -25.98
N GLY A 32 -55.46 1.79 -24.85
CA GLY A 32 -55.30 0.36 -24.60
C GLY A 32 -55.08 0.14 -23.12
N SER A 33 -56.18 -0.12 -22.43
CA SER A 33 -56.23 -0.64 -21.06
C SER A 33 -55.24 -1.79 -20.85
N GLY A 34 -54.58 -1.85 -19.70
CA GLY A 34 -53.87 -3.08 -19.34
C GLY A 34 -52.93 -2.94 -18.17
N ARG A 35 -53.49 -3.07 -16.96
CA ARG A 35 -52.94 -3.85 -15.85
C ARG A 35 -51.41 -3.96 -15.77
N GLY A 36 -50.88 -3.31 -14.74
CA GLY A 36 -49.89 -3.91 -13.84
C GLY A 36 -48.60 -4.40 -14.47
N SER A 37 -47.55 -3.59 -14.37
CA SER A 37 -46.22 -4.16 -14.11
C SER A 37 -45.37 -3.13 -13.38
N SER A 38 -45.71 -2.93 -12.10
CA SER A 38 -44.83 -2.33 -11.10
C SER A 38 -43.80 -3.36 -10.63
N SER A 39 -43.01 -3.93 -11.54
CA SER A 39 -42.06 -5.02 -11.23
C SER A 39 -40.59 -4.68 -11.50
N THR A 40 -40.26 -3.44 -11.86
CA THR A 40 -38.86 -3.05 -12.17
C THR A 40 -38.20 -2.18 -11.10
N GLN A 41 -38.83 -2.01 -9.92
CA GLN A 41 -38.26 -1.22 -8.81
C GLN A 41 -37.96 -2.03 -7.54
N GLN A 42 -38.05 -3.36 -7.58
CA GLN A 42 -37.79 -4.20 -6.39
C GLN A 42 -36.44 -4.92 -6.38
N ASP A 43 -35.65 -4.87 -7.47
CA ASP A 43 -34.41 -5.66 -7.55
C ASP A 43 -33.14 -4.89 -7.14
N GLU A 44 -33.20 -3.57 -6.94
CA GLU A 44 -32.03 -2.78 -6.49
C GLU A 44 -31.73 -2.90 -4.99
N ASN A 45 -32.66 -3.47 -4.19
CA ASN A 45 -32.50 -3.65 -2.74
C ASN A 45 -32.43 -5.13 -2.31
N ARG A 46 -32.24 -6.05 -3.25
CA ARG A 46 -32.11 -7.47 -2.91
C ARG A 46 -30.73 -7.71 -2.29
N PRO A 47 -30.64 -8.33 -1.10
CA PRO A 47 -29.34 -8.65 -0.51
C PRO A 47 -28.56 -9.58 -1.46
N PRO A 48 -27.23 -9.41 -1.56
CA PRO A 48 -26.41 -10.18 -2.48
C PRO A 48 -26.57 -11.68 -2.22
N SER A 49 -26.59 -12.47 -3.30
CA SER A 49 -26.65 -13.92 -3.16
C SER A 49 -25.37 -14.46 -2.50
N PRO A 50 -25.44 -15.59 -1.78
CA PRO A 50 -24.25 -16.20 -1.20
C PRO A 50 -23.15 -16.49 -2.24
N SER A 51 -23.53 -16.82 -3.49
CA SER A 51 -22.58 -17.03 -4.58
C SER A 51 -21.86 -15.73 -4.97
N GLN A 52 -22.57 -14.61 -5.06
CA GLN A 52 -21.96 -13.29 -5.29
C GLN A 52 -21.01 -12.91 -4.15
N LEU A 53 -21.43 -13.11 -2.89
CA LEU A 53 -20.55 -12.85 -1.73
C LEU A 53 -19.27 -13.70 -1.77
N LEU A 54 -19.36 -14.96 -2.22
CA LEU A 54 -18.19 -15.83 -2.39
C LEU A 54 -17.28 -15.40 -3.54
N GLU A 55 -17.84 -14.93 -4.65
CA GLU A 55 -17.08 -14.39 -5.79
C GLU A 55 -16.35 -13.10 -5.40
N ASP A 56 -17.05 -12.18 -4.73
CA ASP A 56 -16.49 -10.92 -4.24
C ASP A 56 -15.37 -11.18 -3.21
N ALA A 57 -15.59 -12.09 -2.25
CA ALA A 57 -14.58 -12.47 -1.28
C ALA A 57 -13.34 -13.11 -1.95
N GLN A 58 -13.53 -13.95 -2.96
CA GLN A 58 -12.41 -14.53 -3.72
C GLN A 58 -11.65 -13.49 -4.53
N ALA A 59 -12.34 -12.51 -5.11
CA ALA A 59 -11.71 -11.40 -5.83
C ALA A 59 -10.83 -10.56 -4.90
N VAL A 60 -11.38 -10.15 -3.74
CA VAL A 60 -10.64 -9.37 -2.73
C VAL A 60 -9.45 -10.14 -2.18
N MET A 61 -9.58 -11.45 -1.90
CA MET A 61 -8.43 -12.25 -1.45
C MET A 61 -7.30 -12.31 -2.48
N ARG A 62 -7.62 -12.43 -3.78
CA ARG A 62 -6.59 -12.43 -4.84
C ARG A 62 -5.86 -11.09 -4.90
N GLU A 63 -6.59 -9.98 -4.75
CA GLU A 63 -6.01 -8.64 -4.70
C GLU A 63 -5.09 -8.48 -3.48
N LEU A 64 -5.57 -8.86 -2.29
CA LEU A 64 -4.77 -8.83 -1.06
C LEU A 64 -3.49 -9.66 -1.19
N GLN A 65 -3.58 -10.86 -1.78
CA GLN A 65 -2.40 -11.70 -2.04
C GLN A 65 -1.42 -11.04 -3.02
N ALA A 66 -1.91 -10.33 -4.04
CA ALA A 66 -1.05 -9.58 -4.96
C ALA A 66 -0.35 -8.42 -4.24
N GLN A 67 -1.08 -7.67 -3.40
CA GLN A 67 -0.51 -6.60 -2.59
C GLN A 67 0.53 -7.11 -1.59
N ALA A 68 0.27 -8.24 -0.93
CA ALA A 68 1.23 -8.87 -0.01
C ALA A 68 2.55 -9.23 -0.71
N ARG A 69 2.49 -9.76 -1.94
CA ARG A 69 3.70 -10.02 -2.74
C ARG A 69 4.50 -8.75 -3.00
N LEU A 70 3.84 -7.67 -3.42
CA LEU A 70 4.48 -6.37 -3.66
C LEU A 70 5.12 -5.81 -2.39
N TYR A 71 4.43 -5.89 -1.24
CA TYR A 71 5.00 -5.43 0.03
C TYR A 71 6.18 -6.28 0.48
N ARG A 72 6.16 -7.58 0.23
CA ARG A 72 7.30 -8.47 0.51
C ARG A 72 8.52 -8.14 -0.34
N GLU A 73 8.32 -7.80 -1.61
CA GLU A 73 9.40 -7.34 -2.49
C GLU A 73 9.99 -6.00 -2.00
N LYS A 74 9.13 -5.04 -1.63
CA LYS A 74 9.56 -3.76 -1.05
C LYS A 74 10.32 -3.95 0.26
N TYR A 75 9.82 -4.80 1.15
CA TYR A 75 10.51 -5.19 2.38
C TYR A 75 11.92 -5.71 2.08
N ASN A 76 12.05 -6.68 1.16
CA ASN A 76 13.35 -7.26 0.83
C ASN A 76 14.32 -6.21 0.27
N MET A 77 13.83 -5.26 -0.52
CA MET A 77 14.61 -4.15 -1.05
C MET A 77 15.06 -3.19 0.06
N PHE A 78 14.17 -2.78 0.97
CA PHE A 78 14.52 -1.95 2.12
C PHE A 78 15.46 -2.63 3.11
N ALA A 79 15.28 -3.94 3.35
CA ALA A 79 16.16 -4.72 4.20
C ALA A 79 17.58 -4.80 3.62
N ARG A 80 17.72 -4.97 2.30
CA ARG A 80 19.03 -4.92 1.62
C ARG A 80 19.69 -3.55 1.75
N GLU A 81 18.93 -2.48 1.53
CA GLU A 81 19.48 -1.12 1.63
C GLU A 81 19.87 -0.76 3.05
N THR A 82 19.08 -1.17 4.05
CA THR A 82 19.42 -1.01 5.47
C THR A 82 20.74 -1.71 5.81
N ARG A 83 20.96 -2.93 5.33
CA ARG A 83 22.25 -3.64 5.52
C ARG A 83 23.41 -2.90 4.85
N ARG A 84 23.23 -2.45 3.60
CA ARG A 84 24.25 -1.69 2.85
C ARG A 84 24.66 -0.43 3.60
N LEU A 85 23.68 0.33 4.09
CA LEU A 85 23.91 1.56 4.86
C LEU A 85 24.55 1.26 6.22
N GLY A 86 24.20 0.15 6.88
CA GLY A 86 24.84 -0.29 8.12
C GLY A 86 26.34 -0.54 7.95
N ILE A 87 26.73 -1.24 6.88
CA ILE A 87 28.15 -1.47 6.53
C ILE A 87 28.87 -0.14 6.29
N LEU A 88 28.24 0.78 5.56
CA LEU A 88 28.85 2.07 5.25
C LEU A 88 29.02 2.93 6.52
N LEU A 89 28.06 2.92 7.43
CA LEU A 89 28.15 3.60 8.72
C LEU A 89 29.29 3.05 9.59
N GLU A 90 29.48 1.73 9.60
CA GLU A 90 30.59 1.09 10.30
C GLU A 90 31.93 1.48 9.67
N TYR A 91 32.03 1.51 8.34
CA TYR A 91 33.21 1.97 7.63
C TYR A 91 33.60 3.40 8.03
N TYR A 92 32.65 4.35 7.98
CA TYR A 92 32.92 5.74 8.37
C TYR A 92 33.32 5.87 9.85
N GLU A 93 32.77 5.02 10.72
CA GLU A 93 33.15 5.01 12.12
C GLU A 93 34.59 4.54 12.33
N GLN A 94 34.96 3.42 11.69
CA GLN A 94 36.33 2.90 11.74
C GLN A 94 37.32 3.91 11.17
N GLU A 95 36.98 4.58 10.08
CA GLU A 95 37.86 5.57 9.44
C GLU A 95 38.03 6.84 10.29
N SER A 96 36.97 7.29 10.94
CA SER A 96 37.02 8.40 11.91
C SER A 96 37.90 8.05 13.12
N ILE A 97 37.74 6.83 13.67
CA ILE A 97 38.59 6.34 14.76
C ILE A 97 40.04 6.27 14.31
N MET A 98 40.33 5.65 13.16
CA MET A 98 41.68 5.54 12.62
C MET A 98 42.32 6.93 12.50
N MET A 99 41.66 7.90 11.87
CA MET A 99 42.20 9.25 11.71
C MET A 99 42.36 10.02 13.02
N SER A 100 41.57 9.72 14.05
CA SER A 100 41.67 10.34 15.37
C SER A 100 42.77 9.73 16.25
N THR A 101 43.22 8.50 15.95
CA THR A 101 44.31 7.86 16.69
C THR A 101 45.68 8.38 16.26
N SER A 102 46.52 8.73 17.23
CA SER A 102 47.87 9.26 17.00
C SER A 102 48.77 8.31 16.20
N GLY A 103 48.52 7.00 16.26
CA GLY A 103 49.26 5.98 15.52
C GLY A 103 49.08 6.07 14.00
N ALA A 104 47.87 6.35 13.50
CA ALA A 104 47.63 6.49 12.06
C ALA A 104 48.22 7.80 11.50
N VAL A 105 48.17 8.88 12.29
CA VAL A 105 48.81 10.15 11.95
C VAL A 105 50.34 10.00 11.91
N ALA A 106 50.91 9.26 12.86
CA ALA A 106 52.34 8.95 12.88
C ALA A 106 52.76 8.03 11.72
N GLN A 107 51.91 7.06 11.33
CA GLN A 107 52.19 6.18 10.21
C GLN A 107 52.08 6.92 8.86
N ALA A 108 51.05 7.74 8.65
CA ALA A 108 50.94 8.60 7.46
C ALA A 108 52.14 9.56 7.34
N ALA A 109 52.60 10.13 8.46
CA ALA A 109 53.80 10.95 8.50
C ALA A 109 55.08 10.16 8.16
N ARG A 110 55.16 8.86 8.50
CA ARG A 110 56.26 7.96 8.10
C ARG A 110 56.19 7.57 6.63
N ASP A 111 55.00 7.46 6.07
CA ASP A 111 54.75 7.13 4.65
C ASP A 111 54.89 8.36 3.73
N GLY A 112 55.34 9.50 4.25
CA GLY A 112 55.53 10.75 3.50
C GLY A 112 54.24 11.54 3.24
N LEU A 113 53.10 11.06 3.74
CA LEU A 113 51.82 11.74 3.72
C LEU A 113 51.74 12.70 4.93
N HIS A 114 52.30 13.90 4.76
CA HIS A 114 52.21 14.96 5.76
C HIS A 114 50.83 15.63 5.72
N LEU A 115 49.81 14.95 6.23
CA LEU A 115 48.53 15.61 6.53
C LEU A 115 48.72 16.52 7.73
N SER A 116 48.39 17.80 7.57
CA SER A 116 48.41 18.74 8.69
C SER A 116 47.34 18.35 9.73
N PRO A 117 47.56 18.64 11.03
CA PRO A 117 46.54 18.44 12.06
C PRO A 117 45.21 19.18 11.77
N HIS A 118 45.24 20.22 10.93
CA HIS A 118 44.04 20.91 10.48
C HIS A 118 43.26 20.10 9.43
N GLU A 119 43.95 19.51 8.45
CA GLU A 119 43.33 18.67 7.41
C GLU A 119 42.74 17.39 7.98
N ILE A 120 43.41 16.78 8.96
CA ILE A 120 42.89 15.60 9.67
C ILE A 120 41.58 15.94 10.39
N ARG A 121 41.55 17.05 11.14
CA ARG A 121 40.32 17.52 11.81
C ARG A 121 39.20 17.81 10.81
N LYS A 122 39.52 18.46 9.69
CA LYS A 122 38.54 18.74 8.63
C LYS A 122 37.96 17.47 8.02
N LYS A 123 38.77 16.43 7.79
CA LYS A 123 38.30 15.11 7.32
C LYS A 123 37.43 14.40 8.35
N ILE A 124 37.81 14.41 9.62
CA ILE A 124 37.00 13.84 10.72
C ILE A 124 35.63 14.54 10.80
N GLU A 125 35.62 15.87 10.73
CA GLU A 125 34.36 16.64 10.70
C GLU A 125 33.50 16.30 9.47
N GLN A 126 34.12 16.14 8.31
CA GLN A 126 33.43 15.70 7.10
C GLN A 126 32.81 14.31 7.28
N PHE A 127 33.58 13.32 7.77
CA PHE A 127 33.08 11.98 8.05
C PHE A 127 31.93 11.99 9.07
N ASN A 128 32.02 12.82 10.10
CA ASN A 128 30.93 12.96 11.08
C ASN A 128 29.65 13.52 10.43
N ARG A 129 29.75 14.46 9.49
CA ARG A 129 28.60 14.97 8.74
C ARG A 129 28.01 13.91 7.80
N GLU A 130 28.86 13.21 7.07
CA GLU A 130 28.45 12.12 6.17
C GLU A 130 27.78 10.98 6.96
N LYS A 131 28.37 10.58 8.09
CA LYS A 131 27.79 9.61 9.03
C LYS A 131 26.42 10.06 9.53
N ALA A 132 26.27 11.32 9.95
CA ALA A 132 24.99 11.84 10.42
C ALA A 132 23.92 11.80 9.32
N SER A 133 24.27 12.16 8.08
CA SER A 133 23.37 12.05 6.92
C SER A 133 22.96 10.61 6.64
N LEU A 134 23.93 9.68 6.65
CA LEU A 134 23.68 8.26 6.44
C LEU A 134 22.83 7.65 7.55
N GLN A 135 22.97 8.09 8.80
CA GLN A 135 22.12 7.63 9.91
C GLN A 135 20.65 8.01 9.71
N VAL A 136 20.36 9.19 9.16
CA VAL A 136 18.99 9.60 8.83
C VAL A 136 18.42 8.67 7.76
N THR A 137 19.16 8.43 6.69
CA THR A 137 18.75 7.54 5.59
C THR A 137 18.60 6.08 6.06
N PHE A 138 19.50 5.61 6.91
CA PHE A 138 19.43 4.28 7.54
C PHE A 138 18.13 4.11 8.34
N ARG A 139 17.80 5.10 9.20
CA ARG A 139 16.55 5.07 9.98
C ARG A 139 15.32 5.08 9.09
N TYR A 140 15.34 5.83 7.99
CA TYR A 140 14.24 5.82 7.02
C TYR A 140 14.01 4.40 6.45
N PHE A 141 15.05 3.75 5.93
CA PHE A 141 14.91 2.41 5.35
C PHE A 141 14.57 1.34 6.38
N SER A 142 15.12 1.43 7.59
CA SER A 142 14.79 0.52 8.69
C SER A 142 13.32 0.64 9.09
N ASN A 143 12.82 1.87 9.26
CA ASN A 143 11.41 2.09 9.59
C ASN A 143 10.49 1.66 8.45
N ALA A 144 10.91 1.87 7.20
CA ALA A 144 10.16 1.45 6.03
C ALA A 144 10.09 -0.09 5.93
N SER A 145 11.17 -0.82 6.21
CA SER A 145 11.14 -2.28 6.25
C SER A 145 10.19 -2.79 7.33
N ASP A 146 10.25 -2.23 8.55
CA ASP A 146 9.37 -2.62 9.65
C ASP A 146 7.89 -2.37 9.31
N GLY A 147 7.59 -1.23 8.68
CA GLY A 147 6.26 -0.90 8.21
C GLY A 147 5.74 -1.92 7.17
N MET A 148 6.58 -2.32 6.22
CA MET A 148 6.20 -3.32 5.22
C MET A 148 5.96 -4.70 5.86
N THR A 149 6.76 -5.11 6.84
CA THR A 149 6.54 -6.35 7.58
C THR A 149 5.18 -6.36 8.29
N ARG A 150 4.80 -5.26 8.94
CA ARG A 150 3.49 -5.13 9.60
C ARG A 150 2.34 -5.20 8.60
N LEU A 151 2.47 -4.54 7.45
CA LEU A 151 1.46 -4.58 6.39
C LEU A 151 1.26 -6.00 5.85
N VAL A 152 2.34 -6.73 5.60
CA VAL A 152 2.26 -8.13 5.17
C VAL A 152 1.54 -8.97 6.21
N GLY A 153 1.90 -8.84 7.49
CA GLY A 153 1.23 -9.58 8.58
C GLY A 153 -0.27 -9.26 8.66
N ALA A 154 -0.65 -7.98 8.58
CA ALA A 154 -2.05 -7.57 8.59
C ALA A 154 -2.84 -8.15 7.40
N ILE A 155 -2.22 -8.25 6.22
CA ILE A 155 -2.85 -8.88 5.06
C ILE A 155 -2.99 -10.39 5.24
N GLU A 156 -1.97 -11.06 5.78
CA GLU A 156 -2.03 -12.49 6.08
C GLU A 156 -3.15 -12.82 7.08
N ASP A 157 -3.32 -12.00 8.11
CA ASP A 157 -4.42 -12.11 9.08
C ASP A 157 -5.79 -11.87 8.44
N GLU A 158 -5.92 -10.89 7.54
CA GLU A 158 -7.16 -10.62 6.81
C GLU A 158 -7.52 -11.78 5.86
N VAL A 159 -6.55 -12.30 5.12
CA VAL A 159 -6.74 -13.46 4.24
C VAL A 159 -7.14 -14.70 5.05
N ALA A 160 -6.59 -14.90 6.24
CA ALA A 160 -6.99 -15.99 7.14
C ALA A 160 -8.46 -15.84 7.59
N ARG A 161 -8.86 -14.63 8.00
CA ARG A 161 -10.26 -14.33 8.38
C ARG A 161 -11.23 -14.54 7.21
N MET A 162 -10.92 -14.02 6.03
CA MET A 162 -11.75 -14.21 4.84
C MET A 162 -11.89 -15.68 4.43
N ASN A 163 -10.83 -16.48 4.58
CA ASN A 163 -10.91 -17.93 4.34
C ASN A 163 -11.87 -18.61 5.32
N GLN A 164 -11.87 -18.20 6.59
CA GLN A 164 -12.82 -18.71 7.58
C GLN A 164 -14.26 -18.34 7.21
N ASP A 165 -14.50 -17.09 6.80
CA ASP A 165 -15.83 -16.63 6.36
C ASP A 165 -16.33 -17.41 5.14
N ILE A 166 -15.45 -17.68 4.17
CA ILE A 166 -15.76 -18.52 3.01
C ILE A 166 -16.11 -19.95 3.42
N GLN A 167 -15.38 -20.54 4.37
CA GLN A 167 -15.70 -21.87 4.88
C GLN A 167 -17.07 -21.90 5.57
N ASN A 168 -17.36 -20.88 6.39
CA ASN A 168 -18.64 -20.72 7.07
C ASN A 168 -19.78 -20.59 6.05
N LEU A 169 -19.63 -19.71 5.05
CA LEU A 169 -20.60 -19.53 3.97
C LEU A 169 -20.84 -20.82 3.18
N ARG A 170 -19.77 -21.54 2.82
CA ARG A 170 -19.86 -22.83 2.12
C ARG A 170 -20.59 -23.89 2.95
N SER A 171 -20.35 -23.93 4.26
CA SER A 171 -21.05 -24.86 5.17
C SER A 171 -22.53 -24.52 5.38
N SER A 172 -22.90 -23.24 5.20
CA SER A 172 -24.28 -22.76 5.33
C SER A 172 -25.13 -22.95 4.07
N LEU A 173 -24.50 -23.26 2.92
CA LEU A 173 -25.19 -23.55 1.68
C LEU A 173 -25.76 -24.97 1.72
N PRO A 174 -27.06 -25.19 1.46
CA PRO A 174 -27.62 -26.52 1.40
C PRO A 174 -26.87 -27.35 0.36
N LEU A 175 -26.46 -28.57 0.74
CA LEU A 175 -26.00 -29.58 -0.21
C LEU A 175 -27.13 -29.81 -1.23
N HIS A 176 -27.02 -29.20 -2.41
CA HIS A 176 -27.93 -29.48 -3.50
C HIS A 176 -27.60 -30.87 -4.04
N GLY A 177 -28.17 -31.91 -3.41
CA GLY A 177 -27.98 -33.28 -3.86
C GLY A 177 -28.42 -34.33 -2.83
N LYS A 178 -29.56 -34.98 -3.14
CA LYS A 178 -30.17 -36.19 -2.53
C LYS A 178 -30.98 -35.85 -1.26
N TYR A 179 -32.29 -36.11 -1.18
CA TYR A 179 -33.06 -37.24 -1.67
C TYR A 179 -34.42 -36.77 -2.21
N ILE A 180 -34.71 -37.01 -3.49
CA ILE A 180 -36.10 -37.18 -3.93
C ILE A 180 -36.29 -38.69 -3.97
N ASP A 181 -36.89 -39.25 -2.91
CA ASP A 181 -37.47 -40.59 -2.97
C ASP A 181 -38.66 -40.52 -3.93
N TYR A 182 -38.45 -40.98 -5.16
CA TYR A 182 -39.57 -41.36 -6.01
C TYR A 182 -40.05 -42.73 -5.55
N ASP A 183 -40.99 -42.73 -4.63
CA ASP A 183 -41.77 -43.90 -4.25
C ASP A 183 -42.72 -44.24 -5.41
N ILE A 184 -42.20 -44.91 -6.45
CA ILE A 184 -43.02 -45.49 -7.53
C ILE A 184 -43.52 -46.83 -7.01
N LYS A 185 -44.81 -46.89 -6.67
CA LYS A 185 -45.53 -48.14 -6.42
C LYS A 185 -46.33 -48.50 -7.67
N GLU A 186 -45.98 -49.64 -8.28
CA GLU A 186 -46.85 -50.38 -9.21
C GLU A 186 -47.95 -51.12 -8.44
#